data_AF-A0A1U8L3Q6-F1
#
_entry.id   AF-A0A1U8L3Q6-F1
#
_cell.length_a   1.000
_cell.length_b   1.000
_cell.length_c   1.000
_cell.angle_alpha   90.00
_cell.angle_beta   90.00
_cell.angle_gamma   90.00
#
_symmetry.space_group_name_H-M   'P 1'
#
loop_
_entity.id
_entity.type
_entity.pdbx_description
1 polymer ?
#
loop_
_entity_poly.entity_id
_entity_poly.type
_entity_poly.pdbx_seq_one_letter_code
_entity_poly.pdbx_strand_id
1 'polypeptide(L)'
;MIGPELIQETEDTVKKLRDRLKAAFNRQKSYADLKRRDIEYSVRDKVIERVGSVAYRLALPPELQKIHGVFHASMLRRYRSDPSHVISTEDIEIQLDLSYEEEPVKILARTVKELRNKWVPLVKVLWRSHSVEEATWEPEETIRSQYPHLFSSKFRG
;
A
#
# COMPACT_ATOMS: atom_id res chain seq x y z
N MET A 1 24.80 35.45 -52.08
CA MET A 1 23.54 35.89 -51.44
C MET A 1 23.03 34.72 -50.63
N ILE A 2 23.02 34.81 -49.29
CA ILE A 2 22.44 33.78 -48.42
C ILE A 2 20.92 34.00 -48.45
N GLY A 3 20.15 32.99 -48.84
CA GLY A 3 18.72 33.12 -49.13
C GLY A 3 17.88 33.39 -47.87
N PRO A 4 16.74 34.12 -48.00
CA PRO A 4 15.84 34.45 -46.89
C PRO A 4 15.25 33.22 -46.18
N GLU A 5 15.20 32.08 -46.86
CA GLU A 5 14.74 30.80 -46.32
C GLU A 5 15.63 30.29 -45.18
N LEU A 6 16.96 30.42 -45.32
CA LEU A 6 17.92 30.03 -44.28
C LEU A 6 17.80 30.92 -43.03
N ILE A 7 17.47 32.20 -43.23
CA ILE A 7 17.24 33.13 -42.12
C ILE A 7 15.99 32.70 -41.34
N GLN A 8 14.89 32.40 -42.03
CA GLN A 8 13.65 31.98 -41.39
C GLN A 8 13.80 30.66 -40.61
N GLU A 9 14.52 29.68 -41.18
CA GLU A 9 14.79 28.40 -40.53
C GLU A 9 15.61 28.56 -39.23
N THR A 10 16.59 29.47 -39.26
CA THR A 10 17.39 29.78 -38.06
C THR A 10 16.55 30.43 -36.97
N GLU A 11 15.65 31.35 -37.33
CA GLU A 11 14.73 32.00 -36.38
C GLU A 11 13.80 30.99 -35.70
N ASP A 12 13.22 30.07 -36.47
CA ASP A 12 12.36 29.02 -35.94
C ASP A 12 13.10 28.06 -35.02
N THR A 13 14.36 27.74 -35.34
CA THR A 13 15.22 26.89 -34.52
C THR A 13 15.56 27.56 -33.19
N VAL A 14 15.92 28.86 -33.23
CA VAL A 14 16.20 29.66 -32.03
C VAL A 14 14.97 29.76 -31.13
N LYS A 15 13.79 29.93 -31.72
CA LYS A 15 12.51 29.96 -30.99
C LYS A 15 12.24 28.63 -30.28
N LYS A 16 12.37 27.50 -30.98
CA LYS A 16 12.23 26.16 -30.40
C LYS A 16 13.21 25.91 -29.25
N LEU A 17 14.46 26.37 -29.39
CA LEU A 17 15.47 26.25 -28.33
C LEU A 17 15.08 27.06 -27.09
N ARG A 18 14.63 28.31 -27.26
CA ARG A 18 14.15 29.15 -26.15
C ARG A 18 12.96 28.54 -25.43
N ASP A 19 11.99 28.00 -26.16
CA ASP A 19 10.80 27.38 -25.57
C ASP A 19 11.17 26.13 -24.76
N ARG A 20 12.08 25.30 -25.29
CA ARG A 20 12.61 24.13 -24.57
C ARG A 20 13.36 24.53 -23.30
N LEU A 21 14.19 25.57 -23.37
CA LEU A 21 14.93 26.07 -22.21
C LEU A 21 13.98 26.57 -21.12
N LYS A 22 12.94 27.33 -21.51
CA LYS A 22 11.92 27.86 -20.60
C LYS A 22 11.10 26.73 -19.97
N ALA A 23 10.73 25.72 -20.74
CA ALA A 23 10.03 24.54 -20.23
C ALA A 23 10.90 23.74 -19.24
N ALA A 24 12.19 23.54 -19.53
CA ALA A 24 13.12 22.88 -18.63
C ALA A 24 13.29 23.66 -17.31
N PHE A 25 13.46 24.98 -17.39
CA PHE A 25 13.55 25.86 -16.22
C PHE A 25 12.28 25.80 -15.37
N ASN A 26 11.10 25.88 -16.00
CA ASN A 26 9.81 25.78 -15.30
C ASN A 26 9.64 24.40 -14.62
N ARG A 27 10.07 23.31 -15.26
CA ARG A 27 10.08 21.97 -14.64
C ARG A 27 11.00 21.93 -13.41
N GLN A 28 12.21 22.47 -13.51
CA GLN A 28 13.16 22.52 -12.39
C GLN A 28 12.62 23.35 -11.23
N LYS A 29 12.01 24.51 -11.52
CA LYS A 29 11.34 25.36 -10.53
C LYS A 29 10.14 24.65 -9.89
N SER A 30 9.31 23.97 -10.68
CA SER A 30 8.21 23.14 -10.17
C SER A 30 8.70 22.00 -9.27
N TYR A 31 9.84 21.37 -9.57
CA TYR A 31 10.44 20.36 -8.70
C TYR A 31 10.91 20.96 -7.37
N ALA A 32 11.48 22.17 -7.40
CA ALA A 32 11.89 22.90 -6.20
C ALA A 32 10.68 23.32 -5.35
N ASP A 33 9.62 23.83 -5.98
CA ASP A 33 8.40 24.29 -5.30
C ASP A 33 7.59 23.11 -4.70
N LEU A 34 7.52 21.95 -5.38
CA LEU A 34 6.90 20.72 -4.85
C LEU A 34 7.65 20.15 -3.63
N LYS A 35 8.94 20.48 -3.47
CA LYS A 35 9.75 20.15 -2.29
C LYS A 35 9.65 21.20 -1.17
N ARG A 36 9.05 22.37 -1.43
CA ARG A 36 8.89 23.49 -0.48
C ARG A 36 7.51 23.61 0.15
N ARG A 37 6.52 22.78 -0.24
CA ARG A 37 5.23 22.75 0.48
C ARG A 37 5.47 22.30 1.91
N ASP A 38 4.98 23.08 2.86
CA ASP A 38 5.01 22.75 4.29
C ASP A 38 4.33 21.39 4.49
N ILE A 39 5.08 20.46 5.08
CA ILE A 39 4.58 19.12 5.40
C ILE A 39 3.96 19.23 6.79
N GLU A 40 2.66 19.00 6.87
CA GLU A 40 1.95 18.91 8.14
C GLU A 40 1.99 17.45 8.62
N TYR A 41 2.66 17.21 9.75
CA TYR A 41 2.78 15.88 10.34
C TYR A 41 1.68 15.69 11.39
N SER A 42 0.80 14.72 11.17
CA SER A 42 -0.09 14.23 12.23
C SER A 42 0.69 13.23 13.07
N VAL A 43 1.14 13.67 14.24
CA VAL A 43 1.87 12.84 15.21
C VAL A 43 0.83 12.05 16.01
N ARG A 44 0.58 10.79 15.65
CA ARG A 44 -0.21 9.88 16.51
C ARG A 44 0.58 9.44 17.75
N ASP A 45 1.91 9.29 17.64
CA ASP A 45 2.77 8.83 18.74
C ASP A 45 3.85 9.87 19.12
N LYS A 46 3.96 10.18 20.42
CA LYS A 46 4.94 11.16 20.91
C LYS A 46 6.35 10.57 20.90
N VAL A 47 7.31 11.29 20.30
CA VAL A 47 8.74 10.99 20.43
C VAL A 47 9.17 11.29 21.86
N ILE A 48 9.70 10.29 22.57
CA ILE A 48 10.21 10.45 23.94
C ILE A 48 11.62 11.04 23.91
N GLU A 49 12.48 10.45 23.07
CA GLU A 49 13.89 10.85 23.01
C GLU A 49 14.52 10.55 21.65
N ARG A 50 15.64 11.20 21.37
CA ARG A 50 16.50 10.91 20.23
C ARG A 50 17.63 9.98 20.68
N VAL A 51 17.75 8.83 20.05
CA VAL A 51 18.79 7.83 20.31
C VAL A 51 19.84 7.93 19.19
N GLY A 52 20.85 8.78 19.39
CA GLY A 52 21.93 8.98 18.41
C GLY A 52 21.55 9.88 17.23
N SER A 53 22.34 9.83 16.15
CA SER A 53 22.20 10.78 15.04
C SER A 53 20.93 10.58 14.21
N VAL A 54 20.47 9.33 14.08
CA VAL A 54 19.40 8.96 13.14
C VAL A 54 18.33 8.07 13.75
N ALA A 55 18.31 7.83 15.07
CA ALA A 55 17.25 7.03 15.69
C ALA A 55 16.48 7.82 16.75
N TYR A 56 15.21 7.47 16.91
CA TYR A 56 14.27 8.11 17.84
C TYR A 56 13.49 7.03 18.57
N ARG A 57 13.24 7.24 19.86
CA ARG A 57 12.38 6.38 20.68
C ARG A 57 10.97 6.98 20.76
N LEU A 58 9.98 6.19 20.40
CA LEU A 58 8.56 6.54 20.51
C LEU A 58 7.98 6.07 21.84
N ALA A 59 6.98 6.79 22.33
CA ALA A 59 6.11 6.35 23.41
C ALA A 59 5.16 5.30 22.87
N LEU A 60 5.55 4.04 22.99
CA LEU A 60 4.66 2.93 22.63
C LEU A 60 3.58 2.75 23.72
N PRO A 61 2.32 2.51 23.33
CA PRO A 61 1.28 2.06 24.24
C PRO A 61 1.70 0.79 25.02
N PRO A 62 1.18 0.55 26.24
CA PRO A 62 1.50 -0.62 27.05
C PRO A 62 1.33 -1.96 26.30
N GLU A 63 0.38 -2.03 25.39
CA GLU A 63 0.05 -3.19 24.56
C GLU A 63 1.19 -3.57 23.60
N LEU A 64 2.03 -2.59 23.22
CA LEU A 64 3.13 -2.76 22.27
C LEU A 64 4.52 -2.78 22.94
N GLN A 65 4.60 -2.94 24.26
CA GLN A 65 5.88 -2.97 25.00
C GLN A 65 6.84 -4.08 24.55
N LYS A 66 6.32 -5.15 23.91
CA LYS A 66 7.15 -6.22 23.31
C LYS A 66 7.90 -5.76 22.05
N ILE A 67 7.48 -4.65 21.42
CA ILE A 67 8.12 -4.08 20.24
C ILE A 67 9.17 -3.07 20.69
N HIS A 68 10.36 -3.11 20.09
CA HIS A 68 11.36 -2.08 20.33
C HIS A 68 10.89 -0.73 19.78
N GLY A 69 10.57 0.21 20.66
CA GLY A 69 10.11 1.55 20.28
C GLY A 69 11.15 2.47 19.67
N VAL A 70 12.31 1.96 19.24
CA VAL A 70 13.39 2.74 18.62
C VAL A 70 13.35 2.54 17.11
N PHE A 71 13.21 3.65 16.38
CA PHE A 71 13.10 3.64 14.92
C PHE A 71 14.18 4.54 14.31
N HIS A 72 14.74 4.11 13.19
CA HIS A 72 15.68 4.91 12.42
C HIS A 72 14.92 5.85 11.47
N ALA A 73 15.18 7.15 11.57
CA ALA A 73 14.58 8.17 10.70
C ALA A 73 14.89 7.95 9.20
N SER A 74 15.97 7.22 8.88
CA SER A 74 16.28 6.81 7.51
C SER A 74 15.29 5.80 6.92
N MET A 75 14.51 5.10 7.75
CA MET A 75 13.42 4.22 7.31
C MET A 75 12.18 5.02 6.90
N LEU A 76 12.06 6.28 7.33
CA LEU A 76 10.93 7.13 6.99
C LEU A 76 11.08 7.62 5.56
N ARG A 77 10.11 7.25 4.72
CA ARG A 77 9.98 7.77 3.35
C ARG A 77 8.95 8.89 3.35
N ARG A 78 9.14 9.87 2.46
CA ARG A 78 8.15 10.91 2.21
C ARG A 78 6.83 10.25 1.81
N TYR A 79 5.86 10.29 2.72
CA TYR A 79 4.51 9.83 2.45
C TYR A 79 3.78 10.88 1.60
N ARG A 80 3.10 10.43 0.54
CA ARG A 80 2.15 11.24 -0.23
C ARG A 80 0.77 10.82 0.21
N SER A 81 0.02 11.74 0.83
CA SER A 81 -1.32 11.47 1.32
C SER A 81 -2.19 10.92 0.19
N ASP A 82 -2.65 9.69 0.37
CA ASP A 82 -3.61 9.01 -0.49
C ASP A 82 -4.70 8.46 0.43
N PRO A 83 -5.97 8.84 0.25
CA PRO A 83 -7.06 8.31 1.06
C PRO A 83 -7.13 6.77 1.05
N SER A 84 -6.66 6.09 0.00
CA SER A 84 -6.60 4.62 -0.06
C SER A 84 -5.50 4.01 0.82
N HIS A 85 -4.50 4.79 1.23
CA HIS A 85 -3.48 4.36 2.18
C HIS A 85 -3.90 4.56 3.64
N VAL A 86 -5.05 5.19 3.89
CA VAL A 86 -5.60 5.28 5.25
C VAL A 86 -6.19 3.91 5.56
N ILE A 87 -5.44 3.12 6.32
CA ILE A 87 -5.96 1.86 6.87
C ILE A 87 -7.10 2.22 7.80
N SER A 88 -8.31 1.75 7.48
CA SER A 88 -9.46 1.79 8.39
C SER A 88 -9.03 1.05 9.66
N THR A 89 -8.99 1.75 10.80
CA THR A 89 -8.85 1.10 12.10
C THR A 89 -10.23 0.55 12.46
N GLU A 90 -10.66 -0.49 11.77
CA GLU A 90 -11.70 -1.34 12.30
C GLU A 90 -11.11 -2.05 13.52
N ASP A 91 -11.71 -1.81 14.69
CA ASP A 91 -11.26 -2.39 15.94
C ASP A 91 -11.41 -3.91 15.84
N ILE A 92 -10.29 -4.60 15.61
CA ILE A 92 -10.23 -6.05 15.72
C ILE A 92 -10.26 -6.36 17.22
N GLU A 93 -11.28 -7.07 17.67
CA GLU A 93 -11.35 -7.58 19.05
C GLU A 93 -10.28 -8.67 19.23
N ILE A 94 -9.08 -8.25 19.66
CA ILE A 94 -7.99 -9.16 20.01
C ILE A 94 -8.24 -9.66 21.44
N GLN A 95 -8.19 -10.98 21.64
CA GLN A 95 -8.34 -11.57 22.96
C GLN A 95 -7.16 -11.15 23.88
N LEU A 96 -7.33 -11.19 25.21
CA LEU A 96 -6.28 -10.79 26.17
C LEU A 96 -4.96 -11.57 26.03
N ASP A 97 -5.00 -12.77 25.45
CA ASP A 97 -3.83 -13.59 25.16
C ASP A 97 -3.16 -13.25 23.82
N LEU A 98 -3.63 -12.18 23.15
CA LEU A 98 -3.21 -11.74 21.82
C LEU A 98 -3.55 -12.74 20.70
N SER A 99 -4.43 -13.71 20.94
CA SER A 99 -4.94 -14.57 19.89
C SER A 99 -5.99 -13.84 19.05
N TYR A 100 -6.01 -14.19 17.77
CA TYR A 100 -6.98 -13.69 16.79
C TYR A 100 -7.48 -14.88 15.99
N GLU A 101 -8.77 -15.17 16.09
CA GLU A 101 -9.42 -16.22 15.31
C GLU A 101 -10.06 -15.62 14.07
N GLU A 102 -9.57 -15.98 12.88
CA GLU A 102 -10.22 -15.63 11.63
C GLU A 102 -11.44 -16.54 11.40
N GLU A 103 -12.64 -15.96 11.50
CA GLU A 103 -13.87 -16.69 11.20
C GLU A 103 -14.20 -16.64 9.71
N PRO A 104 -14.32 -17.79 9.01
CA PRO A 104 -14.73 -17.81 7.62
C PRO A 104 -16.25 -17.61 7.50
N VAL A 105 -16.66 -16.65 6.66
CA VAL A 105 -18.06 -16.26 6.46
C VAL A 105 -18.72 -17.08 5.37
N LYS A 106 -18.08 -17.16 4.20
CA LYS A 106 -18.64 -17.86 3.03
C LYS A 106 -17.57 -18.22 2.00
N ILE A 107 -17.89 -19.21 1.19
CA ILE A 107 -17.12 -19.56 -0.01
C ILE A 107 -17.61 -18.69 -1.17
N LEU A 108 -16.72 -17.88 -1.73
CA LEU A 108 -16.99 -16.98 -2.84
C LEU A 108 -16.87 -17.68 -4.21
N ALA A 109 -15.93 -18.62 -4.33
CA ALA A 109 -15.64 -19.31 -5.58
C ALA A 109 -14.98 -20.67 -5.32
N ARG A 110 -15.02 -21.55 -6.33
CA ARG A 110 -14.27 -22.81 -6.35
C ARG A 110 -13.48 -22.91 -7.64
N THR A 111 -12.29 -23.49 -7.58
CA THR A 111 -11.47 -23.77 -8.75
C THR A 111 -10.62 -25.00 -8.52
N VAL A 112 -10.04 -25.56 -9.58
CA VAL A 112 -9.08 -26.66 -9.47
C VAL A 112 -7.76 -26.20 -10.07
N LYS A 113 -6.70 -26.26 -9.27
CA LYS A 113 -5.35 -25.99 -9.73
C LYS A 113 -4.73 -27.28 -10.24
N GLU A 114 -4.52 -27.34 -11.55
CA GLU A 114 -3.79 -28.43 -12.18
C GLU A 114 -2.27 -28.23 -11.97
N LEU A 115 -1.63 -29.23 -11.41
CA LEU A 115 -0.18 -29.34 -11.27
C LEU A 115 0.27 -30.57 -12.08
N ARG A 116 1.58 -30.66 -12.35
CA ARG A 116 2.16 -31.69 -13.25
C ARG A 116 1.58 -33.10 -13.06
N ASN A 117 1.34 -33.53 -11.80
CA ASN A 117 0.86 -34.87 -11.47
C ASN A 117 -0.36 -34.87 -10.52
N LYS A 118 -0.98 -33.72 -10.24
CA LYS A 118 -2.09 -33.65 -9.27
C LYS A 118 -3.04 -32.51 -9.53
N TRP A 119 -4.28 -32.71 -9.12
CA TRP A 119 -5.37 -31.75 -9.23
C TRP A 119 -5.71 -31.31 -7.80
N VAL A 120 -5.60 -30.02 -7.50
CA VAL A 120 -5.84 -29.49 -6.15
C VAL A 120 -7.08 -28.60 -6.18
N PRO A 121 -8.21 -29.06 -5.62
CA PRO A 121 -9.39 -28.22 -5.44
C PRO A 121 -9.13 -27.11 -4.42
N LEU A 122 -9.44 -25.88 -4.80
CA LEU A 122 -9.30 -24.68 -3.97
C LEU A 122 -10.65 -23.97 -3.87
N VAL A 123 -10.90 -23.39 -2.70
CA VAL A 123 -12.06 -22.54 -2.43
C VAL A 123 -11.60 -21.15 -2.07
N LYS A 124 -12.27 -20.13 -2.61
CA LYS A 124 -12.03 -18.73 -2.22
C LYS A 124 -12.86 -18.42 -0.98
N VAL A 125 -12.22 -18.18 0.15
CA VAL A 125 -12.88 -17.99 1.45
C VAL A 125 -12.91 -16.50 1.80
N LEU A 126 -14.10 -15.98 2.08
CA LEU A 126 -14.26 -14.67 2.70
C LEU A 126 -14.17 -14.81 4.21
N TRP A 127 -13.31 -14.02 4.84
CA TRP A 127 -13.13 -13.97 6.29
C TRP A 127 -13.87 -12.77 6.88
N ARG A 128 -14.31 -12.86 8.14
CA ARG A 128 -15.17 -11.86 8.78
C ARG A 128 -14.56 -10.45 8.79
N SER A 129 -13.25 -10.34 9.01
CA SER A 129 -12.54 -9.07 9.13
C SER A 129 -11.79 -8.67 7.85
N HIS A 130 -12.03 -9.35 6.74
CA HIS A 130 -11.38 -9.09 5.46
C HIS A 130 -12.41 -8.65 4.41
N SER A 131 -11.99 -7.75 3.52
CA SER A 131 -12.79 -7.38 2.36
C SER A 131 -12.88 -8.54 1.35
N VAL A 132 -13.77 -8.41 0.36
CA VAL A 132 -13.90 -9.43 -0.71
C VAL A 132 -12.64 -9.51 -1.58
N GLU A 133 -11.90 -8.41 -1.69
CA GLU A 133 -10.61 -8.30 -2.37
C GLU A 133 -9.51 -9.05 -1.60
N GLU A 134 -9.59 -9.07 -0.27
CA GLU A 134 -8.65 -9.71 0.64
C GLU A 134 -8.91 -11.21 0.88
N ALA A 135 -10.02 -11.74 0.36
CA ALA A 135 -10.37 -13.15 0.47
C ALA A 135 -9.30 -14.10 -0.14
N THR A 136 -8.92 -15.15 0.60
CA THR A 136 -7.81 -16.05 0.27
C THR A 136 -8.28 -17.33 -0.44
N TRP A 137 -7.35 -18.00 -1.15
CA TRP A 137 -7.59 -19.30 -1.78
C TRP A 137 -7.02 -20.42 -0.92
N GLU A 138 -7.91 -21.24 -0.36
CA GLU A 138 -7.55 -22.30 0.58
C GLU A 138 -7.85 -23.69 0.00
N PRO A 139 -7.09 -24.74 0.39
CA PRO A 139 -7.41 -26.11 0.02
C PRO A 139 -8.81 -26.51 0.47
N GLU A 140 -9.61 -27.03 -0.46
CA GLU A 140 -11.00 -27.38 -0.17
C GLU A 140 -11.12 -28.41 0.96
N GLU A 141 -10.19 -29.37 1.00
CA GLU A 141 -10.14 -30.41 2.04
C GLU A 141 -9.93 -29.82 3.44
N THR A 142 -9.02 -28.86 3.59
CA THR A 142 -8.74 -28.18 4.86
C THR A 142 -9.96 -27.42 5.36
N ILE A 143 -10.56 -26.60 4.51
CA ILE A 143 -11.73 -25.79 4.88
C ILE A 143 -12.96 -26.66 5.13
N ARG A 144 -13.11 -27.76 4.38
CA ARG A 144 -14.21 -28.71 4.59
C ARG A 144 -14.07 -29.48 5.90
N SER A 145 -12.84 -29.81 6.30
CA SER A 145 -12.55 -30.48 7.57
C SER A 145 -12.80 -29.55 8.77
N GLN A 146 -12.30 -28.32 8.71
CA GLN A 146 -12.41 -27.35 9.81
C GLN A 146 -13.78 -26.67 9.88
N TYR A 147 -14.39 -26.36 8.73
CA TYR A 147 -15.62 -25.57 8.62
C TYR A 147 -16.65 -26.25 7.69
N PRO A 148 -17.11 -27.47 8.03
CA PRO A 148 -18.02 -28.24 7.17
C PRO A 148 -19.36 -27.55 6.90
N HIS A 149 -19.80 -26.66 7.81
CA HIS A 149 -21.03 -25.91 7.67
C HIS A 149 -21.04 -24.97 6.44
N LEU A 150 -19.88 -24.47 6.01
CA LEU A 150 -19.74 -23.62 4.81
C LEU A 150 -20.09 -24.33 3.51
N PHE A 151 -20.03 -25.67 3.50
CA PHE A 151 -20.34 -26.51 2.34
C PHE A 151 -21.77 -27.04 2.36
N SER A 152 -22.54 -26.75 3.43
CA SER A 152 -23.87 -27.32 3.67
C SER A 152 -25.00 -26.54 2.99
N SER A 153 -24.69 -25.43 2.31
CA SER A 153 -25.63 -24.66 1.48
C SER A 153 -26.03 -25.48 0.24
N LYS A 154 -27.17 -26.15 0.31
CA LYS A 154 -27.85 -26.79 -0.83
C LYS A 154 -28.08 -25.76 -1.94
N PHE A 155 -27.61 -26.07 -3.13
CA PHE A 155 -28.00 -25.41 -4.37
C PHE A 155 -29.53 -25.33 -4.46
N ARG A 156 -30.09 -24.13 -4.58
CA ARG A 156 -31.37 -23.95 -5.28
C ARG A 156 -31.00 -23.50 -6.70
N GLY A 157 -31.43 -24.32 -7.67
CA GLY A 157 -31.25 -24.08 -9.10
C GLY A 157 -32.13 -22.97 -9.65
#